data_AF-A0AAW4BQ25-F1
#
_entry.id   AF-A0AAW4BQ25-F1
#
_cell.length_a   1.000
_cell.length_b   1.000
_cell.length_c   1.000
_cell.angle_alpha   90.00
_cell.angle_beta   90.00
_cell.angle_gamma   90.00
#
_symmetry.space_group_name_H-M   'P 1'
#
loop_
_entity.id
_entity.type
_entity.pdbx_description
1 polymer ?
#
loop_
_entity_poly.entity_id
_entity_poly.type
_entity_poly.pdbx_seq_one_letter_code
_entity_poly.pdbx_strand_id
1 'polypeptide(L)' 'MKALMMTQYGDVNTSLAFQTVAKPQISNNQVLIKTHAASINPIDYKVLRGDMKAFS' A
#
# COMPACT_ATOMS: atom_id res chain seq x y z
N MET A 1 6.46 3.76 11.34
CA MET A 1 6.99 2.60 10.59
C MET A 1 7.31 3.02 9.16
N LYS A 2 8.28 2.38 8.51
CA LYS A 2 8.58 2.63 7.10
C LYS A 2 7.58 1.85 6.23
N ALA A 3 6.96 2.52 5.25
CA ALA A 3 6.00 1.92 4.33
C ALA A 3 6.24 2.44 2.90
N LEU A 4 5.97 1.62 1.89
CA LEU A 4 5.90 2.06 0.50
C LEU A 4 4.49 2.59 0.24
N MET A 5 4.38 3.89 -0.03
CA MET A 5 3.11 4.60 -0.16
C MET A 5 2.86 4.97 -1.62
N MET A 6 1.62 4.81 -2.07
CA MET A 6 1.14 5.43 -3.29
C MET A 6 0.93 6.93 -3.05
N THR A 7 1.65 7.78 -3.80
CA THR A 7 1.56 9.24 -3.68
C THR A 7 0.55 9.85 -4.64
N GLN A 8 0.31 9.17 -5.77
CA GLN A 8 -0.66 9.51 -6.81
C GLN A 8 -0.98 8.26 -7.64
N TYR A 9 -1.97 8.35 -8.53
CA TYR A 9 -2.16 7.30 -9.53
C TYR A 9 -1.13 7.47 -10.67
N GLY A 10 -0.62 6.37 -11.20
CA GLY A 10 0.32 6.41 -12.32
C GLY A 10 1.20 5.18 -12.42
N ASP A 11 2.43 5.36 -12.91
CA ASP A 11 3.41 4.29 -13.04
C ASP A 11 4.23 4.07 -11.76
N VAL A 12 4.87 2.89 -11.66
CA VAL A 12 5.64 2.43 -10.49
C VAL A 12 6.80 3.36 -10.14
N ASN A 13 7.42 4.02 -11.12
CA ASN A 13 8.62 4.82 -10.91
C ASN A 13 8.30 6.23 -10.41
N THR A 14 7.12 6.77 -10.73
CA THR A 14 6.73 8.14 -10.42
C THR A 14 5.69 8.26 -9.31
N SER A 15 5.03 7.15 -8.97
CA SER A 15 3.81 7.17 -8.13
C SER A 15 3.94 6.45 -6.78
N LEU A 16 5.12 5.90 -6.48
CA LEU A 16 5.43 5.23 -5.22
C LEU A 16 6.59 5.92 -4.49
N ALA A 17 6.49 6.07 -3.17
CA ALA A 17 7.58 6.58 -2.34
C ALA A 17 7.60 5.89 -0.97
N PHE A 18 8.80 5.61 -0.46
CA PHE A 18 8.94 5.20 0.93
C PHE A 18 8.70 6.39 1.86
N GLN A 19 7.86 6.19 2.87
CA GLN A 19 7.55 7.21 3.88
C GLN A 19 7.60 6.62 5.29
N THR A 20 7.83 7.48 6.28
CA THR A 20 7.63 7.15 7.69
C THR A 20 6.21 7.52 8.08
N VAL A 21 5.39 6.52 8.43
CA VAL A 21 3.99 6.70 8.83
C VAL A 21 3.78 6.31 10.28
N ALA A 22 2.70 6.76 10.90
CA ALA A 22 2.34 6.32 12.26
C ALA A 22 2.12 4.80 12.30
N LYS A 23 2.45 4.17 13.43
CA LYS A 23 2.15 2.75 13.64
C LYS A 23 0.63 2.59 13.85
N PRO A 24 -0.06 1.72 13.09
CA PRO A 24 -1.49 1.50 13.28
C PRO A 24 -1.84 1.10 14.71
N GLN A 25 -2.94 1.63 15.23
CA GLN A 25 -3.57 1.15 16.46
C GLN A 25 -4.59 0.07 16.10
N ILE A 26 -4.70 -0.97 16.92
CA ILE A 26 -5.62 -2.09 16.70
C ILE A 26 -6.74 -2.09 17.75
N SER A 27 -7.91 -2.60 17.35
CA SER A 27 -9.02 -2.91 18.25
C SER A 27 -8.92 -4.35 18.78
N ASN A 28 -9.79 -4.71 19.74
CA ASN A 28 -9.78 -6.02 20.42
C ASN A 28 -9.84 -7.25 19.47
N ASN A 29 -10.35 -7.09 18.25
CA ASN A 29 -10.53 -8.18 17.28
C ASN A 29 -9.56 -8.10 16.09
N GLN A 30 -8.45 -7.39 16.24
CA GLN A 30 -7.44 -7.22 15.20
C GLN A 30 -6.07 -7.66 15.69
N VAL A 31 -5.21 -8.03 14.75
CA VAL A 31 -3.80 -8.35 15.01
C VAL A 31 -2.92 -7.36 14.27
N LEU A 32 -1.83 -6.93 14.90
CA LEU A 32 -0.80 -6.12 14.26
C LEU A 32 0.39 -6.99 13.90
N ILE A 33 0.60 -7.19 12.61
CA ILE A 33 1.66 -8.06 12.09
C ILE A 33 2.92 -7.22 11.81
N LYS A 34 4.08 -7.70 12.26
CA LYS A 34 5.38 -7.17 11.83
C LYS A 34 5.80 -7.86 10.54
N THR A 35 5.59 -7.20 9.41
CA THR A 35 5.93 -7.73 8.08
C THR A 35 7.44 -7.95 7.93
N HIS A 36 7.84 -9.15 7.53
CA HIS A 36 9.23 -9.48 7.17
C HIS A 36 9.47 -9.38 5.67
N ALA A 37 8.53 -9.87 4.87
CA ALA A 37 8.53 -9.81 3.42
C ALA A 37 7.10 -9.64 2.87
N ALA A 38 6.99 -9.13 1.66
CA ALA A 38 5.76 -9.04 0.87
C ALA A 38 6.09 -9.29 -0.60
N SER A 39 5.14 -9.85 -1.36
CA SER A 39 5.25 -10.02 -2.81
C SER A 39 4.44 -8.96 -3.55
N ILE A 40 4.76 -8.77 -4.83
CA ILE A 40 3.93 -8.00 -5.76
C ILE A 40 2.99 -8.96 -6.49
N ASN A 41 1.73 -8.59 -6.59
CA ASN A 41 0.66 -9.31 -7.26
C ASN A 41 0.14 -8.51 -8.47
N PRO A 42 -0.51 -9.16 -9.45
CA PRO A 42 -1.08 -8.46 -10.61
C PRO A 42 -2.14 -7.39 -10.29
N ILE A 43 -2.78 -7.42 -9.11
CA ILE A 43 -3.75 -6.38 -8.75
C ILE A 43 -3.07 -5.09 -8.30
N ASP A 44 -1.84 -5.16 -7.77
CA ASP A 44 -1.16 -4.00 -7.19
C ASP A 44 -0.90 -2.92 -8.25
N TYR A 45 -0.46 -3.33 -9.45
CA TYR A 45 -0.24 -2.38 -10.55
C TYR A 45 -1.55 -1.80 -11.08
N LYS A 46 -2.65 -2.56 -11.06
CA LYS A 46 -3.97 -2.10 -11.52
C LYS A 46 -4.53 -1.04 -10.57
N VAL A 47 -4.35 -1.25 -9.27
CA VAL A 47 -4.70 -0.26 -8.24
C VAL A 47 -3.85 1.00 -8.41
N LEU A 48 -2.53 0.86 -8.57
CA LEU A 48 -1.62 1.99 -8.74
C LEU A 48 -1.94 2.85 -9.99
N ARG A 49 -2.28 2.21 -11.11
CA ARG A 49 -2.68 2.94 -12.33
C ARG A 49 -4.08 3.56 -12.25
N GLY A 50 -4.88 3.15 -11.27
CA GLY A 50 -6.25 3.60 -11.10
C GLY A 50 -7.28 2.85 -11.96
N ASP A 51 -6.91 1.69 -12.54
CA ASP A 51 -7.82 0.87 -13.34
C ASP A 51 -9.02 0.37 -12.51
N MET A 52 -8.82 0.25 -11.19
CA MET A 52 -9.83 -0.27 -10.27
C MET A 52 -10.81 0.80 -9.75
N LYS A 53 -10.68 2.07 -10.15
CA LYS A 53 -11.54 3.17 -9.67
C LYS A 53 -13.03 2.98 -9.94
N ALA A 54 -13.38 2.28 -11.01
CA ALA A 54 -14.77 2.01 -11.36
C ALA A 54 -15.43 0.97 -10.44
N PHE A 55 -14.66 0.29 -9.59
CA PHE A 55 -15.11 -0.80 -8.72
C PHE A 55 -15.00 -0.46 -7.22
N SER A 56 -14.56 0.74 -6.87
CA SER A 56 -14.37 1.23 -5.49
C SER A 56 -15.48 2.14 -5.02
#